data_AF-A0A6J4PT33-F1
#
_entry.id   AF-A0A6J4PT33-F1
#
_cell.length_a   1.000
_cell.length_b   1.000
_cell.length_c   1.000
_cell.angle_alpha   90.00
_cell.angle_beta   90.00
_cell.angle_gamma   90.00
#
_symmetry.space_group_name_H-M   'P 1'
#
loop_
_entity.id
_entity.type
_entity.pdbx_description
1 polymer ?
#
loop_
_entity_poly.entity_id
_entity_poly.type
_entity_poly.pdbx_seq_one_letter_code
_entity_poly.pdbx_strand_id
1 'polypeptide(L)'
;METFWLILGVLGMGLATAYFVYQGTQVQGAQYFYWITAAITGFAFVSYLAMATGAGSTILDDGRQFYYFRYIDWLITTPLLLLDLALLALARPGRNIQLIAALIGLDVLMILTGLAAGSSTSAFGTTVWFIISTLALIGVLYLLYTRLFAAARAQSSDVAGVFSRLAMLTIVLWSLYPVVFLLGSEGFRAVDQGFEIFLFLILDLLSKVGFGFLLLSDHQAISGEAGSGSGGGARAARVR
;
A
#
# COMPACT_ATOMS: atom_id res chain seq x y z
N MET A 1 12.60 -10.34 -21.12
CA MET A 1 12.69 -9.00 -20.50
C MET A 1 11.91 -8.94 -19.19
N GLU A 2 10.72 -9.55 -19.10
CA GLU A 2 9.91 -9.65 -17.87
C GLU A 2 10.69 -10.11 -16.62
N THR A 3 11.40 -11.24 -16.71
CA THR A 3 12.17 -11.79 -15.59
C THR A 3 13.19 -10.80 -15.04
N PHE A 4 13.81 -9.97 -15.88
CA PHE A 4 14.78 -8.97 -15.43
C PHE A 4 14.12 -7.94 -14.50
N TRP A 5 12.96 -7.39 -14.88
CA TRP A 5 12.20 -6.46 -14.04
C TRP A 5 11.73 -7.11 -12.75
N LEU A 6 11.28 -8.37 -12.81
CA LEU A 6 10.85 -9.09 -11.63
C LEU A 6 12.00 -9.30 -10.64
N ILE A 7 13.19 -9.67 -11.13
CA ILE A 7 14.40 -9.81 -10.30
C ILE A 7 14.82 -8.47 -9.68
N LEU A 8 14.73 -7.36 -10.42
CA LEU A 8 14.95 -6.04 -9.83
C LEU A 8 13.95 -5.73 -8.71
N GLY A 9 12.69 -6.13 -8.85
CA GLY A 9 11.69 -6.04 -7.78
C GLY A 9 12.05 -6.89 -6.57
N VAL A 10 12.54 -8.12 -6.77
CA VAL A 10 13.05 -8.99 -5.68
C VAL A 10 14.17 -8.28 -4.93
N LEU A 11 15.17 -7.77 -5.63
CA LEU A 11 16.31 -7.10 -5.00
C LEU A 11 15.88 -5.81 -4.27
N GLY A 12 15.09 -4.95 -4.91
CA GLY A 12 14.65 -3.69 -4.34
C GLY A 12 13.80 -3.88 -3.08
N MET A 13 12.81 -4.77 -3.14
CA MET A 13 11.92 -5.04 -1.99
C MET A 13 12.66 -5.79 -0.87
N GLY A 14 13.54 -6.74 -1.23
CA GLY A 14 14.33 -7.49 -0.25
C GLY A 14 15.30 -6.61 0.53
N LEU A 15 16.03 -5.72 -0.17
CA LEU A 15 16.94 -4.77 0.46
C LEU A 15 16.20 -3.77 1.36
N ALA A 16 15.07 -3.23 0.89
CA ALA A 16 14.24 -2.33 1.68
C ALA A 16 13.71 -3.02 2.96
N THR A 17 13.26 -4.27 2.84
CA THR A 17 12.79 -5.07 3.98
C THR A 17 13.89 -5.25 5.01
N ALA A 18 15.09 -5.69 4.59
CA ALA A 18 16.22 -5.86 5.49
C ALA A 18 16.60 -4.56 6.20
N TYR A 19 16.58 -3.44 5.47
CA TYR A 19 16.85 -2.12 6.02
C TYR A 19 15.81 -1.69 7.07
N PHE A 20 14.51 -1.79 6.76
CA PHE A 20 13.45 -1.40 7.69
C PHE A 20 13.38 -2.28 8.94
N VAL A 21 13.62 -3.59 8.80
CA VAL A 21 13.79 -4.51 9.94
C VAL A 21 14.95 -4.06 10.82
N TYR A 22 16.11 -3.81 10.22
CA TYR A 22 17.30 -3.38 10.96
C TYR A 22 17.02 -2.09 11.73
N GLN A 23 16.48 -1.05 11.08
CA GLN A 23 16.14 0.21 11.74
C GLN A 23 15.09 0.03 12.85
N GLY A 24 14.09 -0.82 12.64
CA GLY A 24 13.07 -1.13 13.65
C GLY A 24 13.63 -1.69 14.96
N THR A 25 14.73 -2.44 14.90
CA THR A 25 15.42 -2.94 16.11
C THR A 25 16.15 -1.85 16.90
N GLN A 26 16.45 -0.71 16.27
CA GLN A 26 17.22 0.39 16.88
C GLN A 26 16.33 1.48 17.51
N VAL A 27 15.03 1.47 17.23
CA VAL A 27 14.07 2.48 17.71
C VAL A 27 13.27 1.95 18.91
N GLN A 28 12.86 2.82 19.83
CA GLN A 28 11.95 2.49 20.94
C GLN A 28 10.67 3.32 20.85
N GLY A 29 9.52 2.73 21.22
CA GLY A 29 8.20 3.39 21.23
C GLY A 29 7.49 3.48 19.87
N ALA A 30 8.24 3.67 18.78
CA ALA A 30 7.73 3.83 17.41
C ALA A 30 7.93 2.60 16.50
N GLN A 31 8.33 1.47 17.07
CA GLN A 31 8.75 0.27 16.33
C GLN A 31 7.69 -0.29 15.39
N TYR A 32 6.40 -0.11 15.72
CA TYR A 32 5.30 -0.67 14.93
C TYR A 32 5.26 -0.12 13.50
N PHE A 33 5.57 1.17 13.27
CA PHE A 33 5.67 1.71 11.91
C PHE A 33 6.76 1.01 11.10
N TYR A 34 7.90 0.73 11.71
CA TYR A 34 8.99 -0.02 11.07
C TYR A 34 8.56 -1.45 10.74
N TRP A 35 7.86 -2.14 11.66
CA TRP A 35 7.39 -3.50 11.44
C TRP A 35 6.30 -3.58 10.35
N ILE A 36 5.37 -2.62 10.32
CA ILE A 36 4.32 -2.54 9.29
C ILE A 36 4.96 -2.25 7.93
N THR A 37 5.82 -1.23 7.83
CA THR A 37 6.53 -0.90 6.59
C THR A 37 7.45 -2.03 6.11
N ALA A 38 8.13 -2.74 7.02
CA ALA A 38 8.92 -3.92 6.67
C ALA A 38 8.04 -5.07 6.18
N ALA A 39 6.86 -5.29 6.76
CA ALA A 39 5.91 -6.29 6.28
C ALA A 39 5.42 -5.92 4.87
N ILE A 40 5.14 -4.64 4.60
CA ILE A 40 4.75 -4.15 3.26
C ILE A 40 5.80 -4.54 2.21
N THR A 41 7.07 -4.21 2.43
CA THR A 41 8.12 -4.57 1.46
C THR A 41 8.42 -6.07 1.47
N GLY A 42 8.24 -6.76 2.58
CA GLY A 42 8.46 -8.20 2.71
C GLY A 42 7.46 -9.04 1.90
N PHE A 43 6.18 -8.70 1.97
CA PHE A 43 5.15 -9.35 1.15
C PHE A 43 5.35 -9.05 -0.34
N ALA A 44 5.70 -7.81 -0.68
CA ALA A 44 6.06 -7.45 -2.05
C ALA A 44 7.29 -8.26 -2.55
N PHE A 45 8.32 -8.42 -1.72
CA PHE A 45 9.47 -9.27 -2.03
C PHE A 45 9.06 -10.71 -2.37
N VAL A 46 8.21 -11.32 -1.54
CA VAL A 46 7.71 -12.69 -1.78
C VAL A 46 6.93 -12.76 -3.09
N SER A 47 6.10 -11.75 -3.40
CA SER A 47 5.34 -11.70 -4.63
C SER A 47 6.22 -11.59 -5.87
N TYR A 48 7.19 -10.67 -5.87
CA TYR A 48 8.17 -10.55 -6.95
C TYR A 48 8.97 -11.83 -7.14
N LEU A 49 9.33 -12.53 -6.05
CA LEU A 49 10.03 -13.81 -6.11
C LEU A 49 9.14 -14.91 -6.70
N ALA A 50 7.88 -15.01 -6.28
CA ALA A 50 6.91 -15.97 -6.82
C ALA A 50 6.71 -15.74 -8.31
N MET A 51 6.51 -14.50 -8.74
CA MET A 51 6.37 -14.15 -10.17
C MET A 51 7.65 -14.45 -10.95
N ALA A 52 8.84 -14.12 -10.43
CA ALA A 52 10.12 -14.35 -11.10
C ALA A 52 10.44 -15.84 -11.29
N THR A 53 10.02 -16.68 -10.34
CA THR A 53 10.22 -18.14 -10.37
C THR A 53 9.12 -18.90 -11.12
N GLY A 54 8.10 -18.20 -11.61
CA GLY A 54 6.96 -18.78 -12.33
C GLY A 54 5.85 -19.33 -11.43
N ALA A 55 6.03 -19.34 -10.10
CA ALA A 55 5.01 -19.75 -9.13
C ALA A 55 3.89 -18.71 -8.94
N GLY A 56 4.08 -17.49 -9.45
CA GLY A 56 3.19 -16.34 -9.26
C GLY A 56 2.29 -15.99 -10.44
N SER A 57 2.21 -16.86 -11.46
CA SER A 57 1.41 -16.63 -12.66
C SER A 57 0.75 -17.90 -13.18
N THR A 58 -0.32 -17.74 -13.95
CA THR A 58 -0.96 -18.80 -14.71
C THR A 58 -1.23 -18.35 -16.14
N ILE A 59 -1.43 -19.30 -17.07
CA ILE A 59 -1.95 -19.01 -18.41
C ILE A 59 -3.47 -19.17 -18.37
N LEU A 60 -4.19 -18.13 -18.78
CA LEU A 60 -5.64 -18.15 -18.90
C LEU A 60 -6.08 -18.82 -20.21
N ASP A 61 -7.36 -19.15 -20.33
CA ASP A 61 -7.92 -19.84 -21.51
C ASP A 61 -7.74 -19.04 -22.82
N ASP A 62 -7.59 -17.71 -22.72
CA ASP A 62 -7.31 -16.82 -23.85
C ASP A 62 -5.80 -16.69 -24.19
N GLY A 63 -4.96 -17.48 -23.53
CA GLY A 63 -3.52 -17.54 -23.73
C GLY A 63 -2.73 -16.43 -23.04
N ARG A 64 -3.38 -15.52 -22.28
CA ARG A 64 -2.68 -14.46 -21.54
C ARG A 64 -1.99 -15.04 -20.31
N GLN A 65 -0.75 -14.64 -20.06
CA GLN A 65 -0.09 -14.89 -18.78
C GLN A 65 -0.59 -13.89 -17.75
N PHE A 66 -1.22 -14.38 -16.68
CA PHE A 66 -1.84 -13.59 -15.64
C PHE A 66 -1.08 -13.74 -14.31
N TYR A 67 -0.57 -12.63 -13.77
CA TYR A 67 0.23 -12.59 -12.55
C TYR A 67 -0.63 -12.41 -11.29
N TYR A 68 -1.39 -13.44 -10.92
CA TYR A 68 -2.32 -13.38 -9.79
C TYR A 68 -1.65 -13.09 -8.44
N PHE A 69 -0.38 -13.42 -8.25
CA PHE A 69 0.34 -13.16 -6.99
C PHE A 69 0.52 -11.66 -6.71
N ARG A 70 0.45 -10.81 -7.75
CA ARG A 70 0.41 -9.35 -7.60
C ARG A 70 -0.81 -8.89 -6.80
N TYR A 71 -1.96 -9.49 -7.06
CA TYR A 71 -3.19 -9.19 -6.33
C TYR A 71 -3.17 -9.75 -4.90
N ILE A 72 -2.51 -10.90 -4.67
CA ILE A 72 -2.30 -11.44 -3.32
C ILE A 72 -1.40 -10.49 -2.49
N ASP A 73 -0.33 -9.98 -3.08
CA ASP A 73 0.50 -8.94 -2.47
C ASP A 73 -0.33 -7.72 -2.10
N TRP A 74 -1.04 -7.14 -3.07
CA TRP A 74 -1.82 -5.93 -2.84
C TRP A 74 -2.89 -6.13 -1.79
N LEU A 75 -3.57 -7.28 -1.75
CA LEU A 75 -4.58 -7.60 -0.73
C LEU A 75 -4.04 -7.50 0.71
N ILE A 76 -2.73 -7.62 0.90
CA ILE A 76 -2.05 -7.49 2.19
C ILE A 76 -1.39 -6.12 2.33
N THR A 77 -0.70 -5.64 1.31
CA THR A 77 0.14 -4.45 1.42
C THR A 77 -0.63 -3.14 1.31
N THR A 78 -1.71 -3.08 0.53
CA THR A 78 -2.53 -1.86 0.44
C THR A 78 -3.30 -1.57 1.74
N PRO A 79 -3.88 -2.56 2.46
CA PRO A 79 -4.42 -2.30 3.79
C PRO A 79 -3.38 -1.83 4.80
N LEU A 80 -2.16 -2.38 4.75
CA LEU A 80 -1.08 -1.97 5.65
C LEU A 80 -0.59 -0.54 5.36
N LEU A 81 -0.52 -0.13 4.09
CA LEU A 81 -0.21 1.26 3.70
C LEU A 81 -1.27 2.23 4.21
N LEU A 82 -2.56 1.86 4.08
CA LEU A 82 -3.66 2.66 4.62
C LEU A 82 -3.64 2.68 6.16
N LEU A 83 -3.21 1.59 6.81
CA LEU A 83 -3.03 1.53 8.24
C LEU A 83 -1.91 2.50 8.70
N ASP A 84 -0.76 2.52 8.04
CA ASP A 84 0.32 3.48 8.34
C ASP A 84 -0.18 4.94 8.22
N LEU A 85 -0.90 5.26 7.14
CA LEU A 85 -1.51 6.59 6.97
C LEU A 85 -2.53 6.92 8.07
N ALA A 86 -3.35 5.95 8.46
CA ALA A 86 -4.35 6.12 9.51
C ALA A 86 -3.72 6.28 10.89
N LEU A 87 -2.69 5.50 11.22
CA LEU A 87 -1.93 5.58 12.47
C LEU A 87 -1.21 6.93 12.59
N LEU A 88 -0.71 7.46 11.47
CA LEU A 88 -0.07 8.77 11.45
C LEU A 88 -1.09 9.92 11.57
N ALA A 89 -2.25 9.82 10.89
CA ALA A 89 -3.23 10.91 10.87
C ALA A 89 -4.11 10.98 12.13
N LEU A 90 -4.44 9.84 12.74
CA LEU A 90 -5.47 9.74 13.76
C LEU A 90 -4.86 9.68 15.16
N ALA A 91 -5.04 10.73 15.97
CA ALA A 91 -4.53 10.78 17.35
C ALA A 91 -5.03 9.63 18.26
N ARG A 92 -6.18 9.03 17.92
CA ARG A 92 -6.75 7.88 18.64
C ARG A 92 -7.33 6.88 17.63
N PRO A 93 -6.51 6.02 17.01
CA PRO A 93 -6.97 5.08 15.98
C PRO A 93 -8.08 4.16 16.49
N GLY A 94 -8.00 3.71 17.75
CA GLY A 94 -9.02 2.86 18.36
C GLY A 94 -10.42 3.48 18.46
N ARG A 95 -10.54 4.82 18.50
CA ARG A 95 -11.84 5.52 18.45
C ARG A 95 -12.36 5.70 17.02
N ASN A 96 -11.54 5.45 16.02
CA ASN A 96 -11.84 5.63 14.60
C ASN A 96 -11.89 4.29 13.85
N ILE A 97 -12.13 3.19 14.57
CA ILE A 97 -12.14 1.84 14.00
C ILE A 97 -13.11 1.70 12.82
N GLN A 98 -14.23 2.42 12.84
CA GLN A 98 -15.20 2.42 11.73
C GLN A 98 -14.62 3.02 10.44
N LEU A 99 -13.84 4.11 10.56
CA LEU A 99 -13.17 4.73 9.41
C LEU A 99 -12.07 3.82 8.87
N ILE A 100 -11.26 3.25 9.76
CA ILE A 100 -10.18 2.31 9.37
C ILE A 100 -10.76 1.08 8.69
N ALA A 101 -11.83 0.50 9.26
CA ALA A 101 -12.53 -0.64 8.67
C ALA A 101 -13.17 -0.30 7.32
N ALA A 102 -13.72 0.90 7.15
CA ALA A 102 -14.26 1.35 5.86
C ALA A 102 -13.16 1.51 4.81
N LEU A 103 -12.02 2.12 5.16
CA LEU A 103 -10.85 2.23 4.28
C LEU A 103 -10.35 0.86 3.83
N ILE A 104 -10.09 -0.04 4.79
CA ILE A 104 -9.61 -1.39 4.51
C ILE A 104 -10.66 -2.21 3.74
N GLY A 105 -11.94 -2.08 4.08
CA GLY A 105 -13.01 -2.82 3.40
C GLY A 105 -13.17 -2.41 1.94
N LEU A 106 -13.10 -1.10 1.65
CA LEU A 106 -13.11 -0.60 0.28
C LEU A 106 -11.84 -1.00 -0.48
N ASP A 107 -10.70 -0.99 0.18
CA ASP A 107 -9.43 -1.41 -0.40
C ASP A 107 -9.40 -2.91 -0.76
N VAL A 108 -9.86 -3.77 0.15
CA VAL A 108 -10.03 -5.21 -0.11
C VAL A 108 -11.02 -5.44 -1.26
N LEU A 109 -12.14 -4.71 -1.28
CA LEU A 109 -13.10 -4.78 -2.38
C LEU A 109 -12.46 -4.39 -3.71
N MET A 110 -11.69 -3.28 -3.73
CA MET A 110 -10.94 -2.81 -4.89
C MET A 110 -10.00 -3.89 -5.42
N ILE A 111 -9.18 -4.51 -4.57
CA ILE A 111 -8.22 -5.53 -4.99
C ILE A 111 -8.90 -6.81 -5.48
N LEU A 112 -9.90 -7.32 -4.76
CA LEU A 112 -10.61 -8.55 -5.14
C LEU A 112 -11.38 -8.40 -6.45
N THR A 113 -11.99 -7.23 -6.67
CA THR A 113 -12.69 -6.96 -7.94
C THR A 113 -11.71 -6.66 -9.07
N GLY A 114 -10.54 -6.07 -8.79
CA GLY A 114 -9.44 -5.96 -9.75
C GLY A 114 -8.92 -7.34 -10.19
N LEU A 115 -8.72 -8.26 -9.25
CA LEU A 115 -8.37 -9.66 -9.51
C LEU A 115 -9.42 -10.35 -10.39
N ALA A 116 -10.71 -10.15 -10.09
CA ALA A 116 -11.80 -10.66 -10.91
C ALA A 116 -11.81 -10.07 -12.33
N ALA A 117 -11.42 -8.80 -12.48
CA ALA A 117 -11.28 -8.15 -13.78
C ALA A 117 -10.12 -8.77 -14.57
N GLY A 118 -8.92 -8.81 -14.00
CA GLY A 118 -7.71 -9.29 -14.68
C GLY A 118 -7.76 -10.77 -15.06
N SER A 119 -8.40 -11.60 -14.23
CA SER A 119 -8.60 -13.04 -14.49
C SER A 119 -9.73 -13.33 -15.47
N SER A 120 -10.58 -12.36 -15.82
CA SER A 120 -11.68 -12.60 -16.76
C SER A 120 -11.15 -12.78 -18.19
N THR A 121 -11.66 -13.78 -18.90
CA THR A 121 -11.42 -13.99 -20.34
C THR A 121 -12.51 -13.37 -21.21
N SER A 122 -13.53 -12.76 -20.60
CA SER A 122 -14.62 -12.07 -21.30
C SER A 122 -14.44 -10.55 -21.20
N ALA A 123 -14.63 -9.83 -22.31
CA ALA A 123 -14.56 -8.37 -22.32
C ALA A 123 -15.61 -7.73 -21.39
N PHE A 124 -16.81 -8.31 -21.34
CA PHE A 124 -17.88 -7.85 -20.44
C PHE A 124 -17.49 -8.00 -18.97
N GLY A 125 -17.01 -9.19 -18.57
CA GLY A 125 -16.58 -9.44 -17.19
C GLY A 125 -15.43 -8.54 -16.77
N THR A 126 -14.40 -8.42 -17.61
CA THR A 126 -13.26 -7.51 -17.40
C THR A 126 -13.76 -6.08 -17.13
N THR A 127 -14.64 -5.57 -18.00
CA THR A 127 -15.14 -4.19 -17.91
C THR A 127 -15.96 -3.94 -16.64
N VAL A 128 -16.90 -4.83 -16.33
CA VAL A 128 -17.78 -4.67 -15.15
C VAL A 128 -16.96 -4.69 -13.86
N TRP A 129 -16.08 -5.68 -13.71
CA TRP A 129 -15.26 -5.81 -12.51
C TRP A 129 -14.24 -4.68 -12.38
N PHE A 130 -13.66 -4.21 -13.49
CA PHE A 130 -12.78 -3.06 -13.51
C PHE A 130 -13.49 -1.77 -13.05
N ILE A 131 -14.72 -1.53 -13.50
CA ILE A 131 -15.51 -0.37 -13.06
C ILE A 131 -15.79 -0.45 -11.56
N ILE A 132 -16.19 -1.61 -11.05
CA ILE A 132 -16.44 -1.79 -9.60
C ILE A 132 -15.15 -1.54 -8.79
N SER A 133 -14.01 -2.09 -9.24
CA SER A 133 -12.71 -1.87 -8.62
C SER A 133 -12.33 -0.38 -8.59
N THR A 134 -12.54 0.31 -9.71
CA THR A 134 -12.26 1.74 -9.84
C THR A 134 -13.16 2.60 -8.94
N LEU A 135 -14.44 2.24 -8.80
CA LEU A 135 -15.35 2.93 -7.87
C LEU A 135 -14.92 2.72 -6.41
N ALA A 136 -14.46 1.52 -6.06
CA ALA A 136 -13.91 1.25 -4.74
C ALA A 136 -12.62 2.05 -4.47
N LEU A 137 -11.71 2.14 -5.47
CA LEU A 137 -10.53 3.02 -5.41
C LEU A 137 -10.93 4.48 -5.17
N ILE A 138 -11.90 5.00 -5.93
CA ILE A 138 -12.40 6.37 -5.74
C ILE A 138 -12.93 6.56 -4.31
N GLY A 139 -13.62 5.56 -3.75
CA GLY A 139 -14.06 5.56 -2.35
C GLY A 139 -12.90 5.65 -1.36
N VAL A 140 -11.83 4.87 -1.55
CA VAL A 140 -10.60 4.92 -0.73
C VAL A 140 -9.97 6.31 -0.81
N LEU A 141 -9.75 6.83 -2.02
CA LEU A 141 -9.13 8.15 -2.24
C LEU A 141 -9.99 9.27 -1.66
N TYR A 142 -11.31 9.17 -1.76
CA TYR A 142 -12.25 10.12 -1.17
C TYR A 142 -12.15 10.14 0.36
N LEU A 143 -12.14 8.97 1.02
CA LEU A 143 -12.00 8.90 2.48
C LEU A 143 -10.62 9.38 2.94
N LEU A 144 -9.55 9.04 2.22
CA LEU A 144 -8.20 9.53 2.46
C LEU A 144 -8.17 11.07 2.40
N TYR A 145 -8.71 11.66 1.32
CA TYR A 145 -8.71 13.11 1.10
C TYR A 145 -9.62 13.88 2.07
N THR A 146 -10.80 13.36 2.39
CA THR A 146 -11.79 14.09 3.19
C THR A 146 -11.66 13.85 4.69
N ARG A 147 -11.26 12.65 5.11
CA ARG A 147 -11.22 12.26 6.53
C ARG A 147 -9.81 12.31 7.10
N LEU A 148 -8.85 11.63 6.47
CA LEU A 148 -7.51 11.51 7.03
C LEU A 148 -6.71 12.81 6.92
N PHE A 149 -6.82 13.57 5.82
CA PHE A 149 -6.23 14.92 5.76
C PHE A 149 -6.80 15.86 6.82
N ALA A 150 -8.11 15.80 7.08
CA ALA A 150 -8.72 16.63 8.12
C ALA A 150 -8.21 16.24 9.52
N ALA A 151 -8.06 14.94 9.78
CA ALA A 151 -7.48 14.45 11.02
C ALA A 151 -6.01 14.85 11.19
N ALA A 152 -5.19 14.68 10.14
CA ALA A 152 -3.77 15.04 10.17
C ALA A 152 -3.55 16.54 10.40
N ARG A 153 -4.41 17.42 9.86
CA ARG A 153 -4.34 18.87 10.12
C ARG A 153 -4.62 19.26 11.58
N ALA A 154 -5.24 18.37 12.36
CA ALA A 154 -5.45 18.58 13.79
C ALA A 154 -4.27 18.09 14.65
N GLN A 155 -3.24 17.50 14.03
CA GLN A 155 -2.01 17.06 14.69
C GLN A 155 -0.95 18.18 14.69
N SER A 156 0.27 17.86 15.13
CA SER A 156 1.41 18.79 14.99
C SER A 156 1.71 19.12 13.53
N SER A 157 2.35 20.27 13.30
CA SER A 157 2.77 20.69 11.95
C SER A 157 3.65 19.65 11.26
N ASP A 158 4.49 18.96 12.02
CA ASP A 158 5.43 17.97 11.50
C ASP A 158 4.67 16.72 11.02
N VAL A 159 3.75 16.19 11.84
CA VAL A 159 2.88 15.06 11.46
C VAL A 159 2.03 15.42 10.25
N ALA A 160 1.42 16.60 10.24
CA ALA A 160 0.60 17.06 9.12
C ALA A 160 1.41 17.16 7.81
N GLY A 161 2.66 17.64 7.89
CA GLY A 161 3.57 17.75 6.75
C GLY A 161 4.03 16.41 6.19
N VAL A 162 4.39 15.46 7.05
CA VAL A 162 4.72 14.08 6.64
C VAL A 162 3.50 13.40 6.03
N PHE A 163 2.36 13.45 6.72
CA PHE A 163 1.12 12.86 6.24
C PHE A 163 0.73 13.41 4.88
N SER A 164 0.78 14.74 4.68
CA SER A 164 0.41 15.35 3.40
C SER A 164 1.28 14.86 2.25
N ARG A 165 2.59 14.67 2.47
CA ARG A 165 3.52 14.13 1.46
C ARG A 165 3.19 12.68 1.14
N LEU A 166 2.99 11.84 2.15
CA LEU A 166 2.64 10.42 1.99
C LEU A 166 1.29 10.24 1.31
N ALA A 167 0.25 10.95 1.77
CA ALA A 167 -1.09 10.84 1.22
C ALA A 167 -1.14 11.33 -0.23
N MET A 168 -0.45 12.42 -0.58
CA MET A 168 -0.37 12.87 -1.98
C MET A 168 0.39 11.88 -2.86
N LEU A 169 1.50 11.32 -2.37
CA LEU A 169 2.23 10.25 -3.05
C LEU A 169 1.31 9.07 -3.33
N THR A 170 0.57 8.60 -2.32
CA THR A 170 -0.40 7.50 -2.45
C THR A 170 -1.49 7.84 -3.46
N ILE A 171 -2.13 9.00 -3.38
CA ILE A 171 -3.21 9.40 -4.31
C ILE A 171 -2.71 9.39 -5.75
N VAL A 172 -1.55 9.99 -6.01
CA VAL A 172 -0.99 10.08 -7.36
C VAL A 172 -0.61 8.70 -7.87
N LEU A 173 0.16 7.93 -7.12
CA LEU A 173 0.62 6.62 -7.57
C LEU A 173 -0.53 5.62 -7.74
N TRP A 174 -1.47 5.56 -6.79
CA TRP A 174 -2.59 4.63 -6.84
C TRP A 174 -3.53 4.91 -8.01
N SER A 175 -3.66 6.18 -8.42
CA SER A 175 -4.41 6.55 -9.62
C SER A 175 -3.75 6.06 -10.92
N LEU A 176 -2.44 5.74 -10.91
CA LEU A 176 -1.73 5.22 -12.08
C LEU A 176 -1.86 3.70 -12.25
N TYR A 177 -2.11 2.93 -11.19
CA TYR A 177 -2.33 1.48 -11.29
C TYR A 177 -3.46 1.08 -12.25
N PRO A 178 -4.68 1.67 -12.19
CA PRO A 178 -5.72 1.35 -13.18
C PRO A 178 -5.35 1.81 -14.59
N VAL A 179 -4.52 2.84 -14.75
CA VAL A 179 -3.99 3.23 -16.07
C VAL A 179 -3.07 2.15 -16.62
N VAL A 180 -2.16 1.60 -15.79
CA VAL A 180 -1.30 0.48 -16.20
C VAL A 180 -2.14 -0.75 -16.53
N PHE A 181 -3.16 -1.08 -15.73
CA PHE A 181 -4.11 -2.16 -16.03
C PHE A 181 -4.74 -1.99 -17.42
N LEU A 182 -5.27 -0.79 -17.73
CA LEU A 182 -5.91 -0.51 -19.01
C LEU A 182 -4.93 -0.59 -20.18
N LEU A 183 -3.68 -0.17 -20.01
CA LEU A 183 -2.67 -0.24 -21.06
C LEU A 183 -2.11 -1.66 -21.25
N GLY A 184 -2.04 -2.43 -20.17
CA GLY A 184 -1.40 -3.73 -20.11
C GLY A 184 -2.20 -4.88 -20.71
N SER A 185 -1.71 -6.09 -20.44
CA SER A 185 -2.26 -7.36 -20.90
C SER A 185 -3.66 -7.65 -20.34
N GLU A 186 -4.04 -7.02 -19.24
CA GLU A 186 -5.34 -7.17 -18.58
C GLU A 186 -6.43 -6.25 -19.16
N GLY A 187 -6.05 -5.18 -19.85
CA GLY A 187 -6.95 -4.24 -20.50
C GLY A 187 -6.87 -4.30 -22.03
N PHE A 188 -6.45 -3.19 -22.64
CA PHE A 188 -6.44 -2.99 -24.08
C PHE A 188 -5.21 -3.55 -24.79
N ARG A 189 -4.23 -4.09 -24.06
CA ARG A 189 -2.98 -4.66 -24.62
C ARG A 189 -2.22 -3.65 -25.49
N ALA A 190 -2.23 -2.38 -25.08
CA ALA A 190 -1.56 -1.28 -25.75
C ALA A 190 -0.03 -1.31 -25.57
N VAL A 191 0.45 -2.01 -24.54
CA VAL A 191 1.87 -2.25 -24.28
C VAL A 191 2.14 -3.75 -24.12
N ASP A 192 3.39 -4.17 -24.35
CA ASP A 192 3.79 -5.55 -24.10
C ASP A 192 3.90 -5.86 -22.60
N GLN A 193 3.86 -7.16 -22.28
CA GLN A 193 3.88 -7.65 -20.90
C GLN A 193 5.18 -7.30 -20.15
N GLY A 194 6.31 -7.23 -20.85
CA GLY A 194 7.57 -6.80 -20.27
C GLY A 194 7.51 -5.34 -19.80
N PHE A 195 6.93 -4.46 -20.62
CA PHE A 195 6.76 -3.06 -20.26
C PHE A 195 5.69 -2.84 -19.18
N GLU A 196 4.60 -3.60 -19.19
CA GLU A 196 3.60 -3.60 -18.12
C GLU A 196 4.23 -3.94 -16.75
N ILE A 197 5.02 -5.01 -16.67
CA ILE A 197 5.72 -5.40 -15.44
C ILE A 197 6.71 -4.30 -15.00
N PHE A 198 7.41 -3.67 -15.95
CA PHE A 198 8.29 -2.55 -15.65
C PHE A 198 7.53 -1.36 -15.03
N LEU A 199 6.36 -1.00 -15.57
CA LEU A 199 5.54 0.07 -15.00
C LEU A 199 5.07 -0.27 -13.59
N PHE A 200 4.58 -1.49 -13.35
CA PHE A 200 4.21 -1.92 -12.00
C PHE A 200 5.41 -1.94 -11.03
N LEU A 201 6.59 -2.34 -11.50
CA LEU A 201 7.82 -2.30 -10.69
C LEU A 201 8.11 -0.88 -10.20
N ILE A 202 8.06 0.11 -11.10
CA ILE A 202 8.31 1.52 -10.72
C ILE A 202 7.26 1.99 -9.72
N LEU A 203 5.98 1.71 -9.97
CA LEU A 203 4.89 2.09 -9.06
C LEU A 203 5.04 1.42 -7.69
N ASP A 204 5.39 0.14 -7.64
CA ASP A 204 5.56 -0.60 -6.40
C ASP A 204 6.77 -0.11 -5.60
N LEU A 205 7.91 0.14 -6.25
CA LEU A 205 9.08 0.70 -5.57
C LEU A 205 8.77 2.07 -4.96
N LEU A 206 8.07 2.94 -5.69
CA LEU A 206 7.72 4.26 -5.17
C LEU A 206 6.66 4.18 -4.06
N SER A 207 5.62 3.36 -4.22
CA SER A 207 4.49 3.27 -3.29
C SER A 207 4.80 2.49 -2.02
N LYS A 208 5.83 1.63 -2.03
CA LYS A 208 6.22 0.80 -0.88
C LYS A 208 7.55 1.24 -0.30
N VAL A 209 8.62 1.23 -1.11
CA VAL A 209 9.97 1.58 -0.64
C VAL A 209 10.09 3.09 -0.46
N GLY A 210 9.71 3.89 -1.47
CA GLY A 210 9.70 5.35 -1.39
C GLY A 210 8.81 5.88 -0.27
N PHE A 211 7.60 5.32 -0.15
CA PHE A 211 6.69 5.59 0.96
C PHE A 211 7.34 5.28 2.32
N GLY A 212 7.93 4.08 2.48
CA GLY A 212 8.59 3.67 3.72
C GLY A 212 9.73 4.58 4.13
N PHE A 213 10.58 4.99 3.18
CA PHE A 213 11.63 5.97 3.46
C PHE A 213 11.07 7.33 3.89
N LEU A 214 10.05 7.83 3.20
CA LEU A 214 9.44 9.12 3.55
C LEU A 214 8.76 9.10 4.92
N LEU A 215 8.10 8.00 5.27
CA LEU A 215 7.48 7.81 6.57
C LEU A 215 8.55 7.75 7.66
N LEU A 216 9.50 6.83 7.52
CA LEU A 216 10.45 6.48 8.58
C LEU A 216 11.59 7.49 8.75
N SER A 217 11.81 8.40 7.81
CA SER A 217 12.83 9.46 7.95
C SER A 217 12.45 10.54 8.96
N ASP A 218 11.17 10.71 9.28
CA ASP A 218 10.69 11.77 10.17
C ASP A 218 10.41 11.24 11.59
N HIS A 219 11.49 10.99 12.33
CA HIS A 219 11.42 10.41 13.66
C HIS A 219 10.62 11.28 14.65
N GLN A 220 10.56 12.59 14.45
CA GLN A 220 9.83 13.51 15.33
C GLN A 220 8.32 13.34 15.17
N ALA A 221 7.84 13.27 13.92
CA ALA A 221 6.44 12.99 13.63
C ALA A 221 6.00 11.64 14.21
N ILE A 222 6.82 10.60 14.04
CA ILE A 222 6.49 9.24 14.50
C ILE A 222 6.57 9.13 16.03
N SER A 223 7.57 9.74 16.66
CA SER A 223 7.75 9.68 18.11
C SER A 223 6.73 10.52 18.87
N GLY A 224 6.23 11.61 18.28
CA GLY A 224 5.15 12.43 18.82
C GLY A 224 3.85 11.63 19.00
N GLU A 225 3.51 10.77 18.04
CA GLU A 225 2.37 9.85 18.14
C GLU A 225 2.62 8.73 19.17
N ALA A 226 3.80 8.11 19.16
CA ALA A 226 4.14 7.06 20.14
C ALA A 226 4.13 7.57 21.60
N GLY A 227 4.53 8.83 21.83
CA GLY A 227 4.52 9.47 23.14
C GLY A 227 3.13 9.87 23.64
N SER A 228 2.21 10.24 22.74
CA SER A 228 0.86 10.70 23.12
C SER A 228 -0.02 9.56 23.69
N GLY A 229 0.22 8.32 23.26
CA GLY A 229 -0.50 7.13 23.74
C GLY A 229 -0.08 6.60 25.12
N SER A 230 1.11 6.95 25.60
CA SER A 230 1.66 6.44 26.88
C SER A 230 1.44 7.38 28.08
N GLY A 231 1.09 8.65 27.85
CA GLY A 231 0.95 9.67 28.91
C GLY A 231 -0.37 9.67 29.70
N GLY A 232 -1.36 8.83 29.34
CA GLY A 232 -2.71 8.88 29.94
C GLY A 232 -2.88 8.15 31.29
N GLY A 233 -1.95 7.27 31.66
CA GLY A 233 -2.13 6.37 32.83
C GLY A 233 -1.49 6.83 34.14
N ALA A 234 -0.54 7.77 34.12
CA ALA A 234 0.34 7.99 35.27
C ALA A 234 -0.01 9.19 36.17
N ARG A 235 -1.04 9.99 35.84
CA ARG A 235 -1.30 11.26 36.56
C ARG A 235 -2.49 11.26 37.54
N ALA A 236 -3.16 10.13 37.74
CA ALA A 236 -4.38 10.05 38.56
C ALA A 236 -4.19 9.46 39.98
N ALA A 237 -2.97 9.18 40.45
CA ALA A 237 -2.74 8.52 41.73
C ALA A 237 -1.89 9.32 42.74
N ARG A 238 -2.01 10.66 42.75
CA ARG A 238 -1.50 11.51 43.84
C ARG A 238 -2.40 12.71 44.11
N VAL A 239 -3.60 12.48 44.63
CA VAL A 239 -4.24 13.45 45.56
C VAL A 239 -5.14 12.66 46.51
N ARG A 240 -4.84 12.81 47.81
CA ARG A 240 -5.51 12.33 49.04
C ARG A 240 -5.04 10.99 49.57
#